data_AF-A0A6L7YGP7-F1
#
_entry.id   AF-A0A6L7YGP7-F1
#
_cell.length_a   1.000
_cell.length_b   1.000
_cell.length_c   1.000
_cell.angle_alpha   90.00
_cell.angle_beta   90.00
_cell.angle_gamma   90.00
#
_symmetry.space_group_name_H-M   'P 1'
#
loop_
_entity.id
_entity.type
_entity.pdbx_description
1 polymer ?
#
loop_
_entity_poly.entity_id
_entity_poly.type
_entity_poly.pdbx_seq_one_letter_code
_entity_poly.pdbx_strand_id
1 'polypeptide(L)'
;MALDLSDRPNLLVILDSHGIIYRSYYALRDSFASTVRRTGEPVWAVYGYANSLLYVLDELRPTHIIAAWDAPPPTIRPEAAAADQATPPPPPAALKPGAYTHRPLAP
;
A
#
# COMPACT_ATOMS: atom_id res chain seq x y z
N MET A 1 -34.01 -0.75 -15.18
CA MET A 1 -33.10 0.04 -16.03
C MET A 1 -31.71 -0.53 -15.85
N ALA A 2 -31.27 -1.41 -16.74
CA ALA A 2 -29.89 -1.89 -16.72
C ALA A 2 -29.01 -0.75 -17.20
N LEU A 3 -28.00 -0.38 -16.42
CA LEU A 3 -27.00 0.61 -16.84
C LEU A 3 -26.20 -0.04 -17.97
N ASP A 4 -26.34 0.48 -19.19
CA ASP A 4 -25.46 0.11 -20.29
C ASP A 4 -24.04 0.57 -19.94
N LEU A 5 -23.17 -0.38 -19.61
CA LEU A 5 -21.82 -0.12 -19.15
C LEU A 5 -20.86 0.13 -20.33
N SER A 6 -21.34 -0.03 -21.56
CA SER A 6 -20.56 -0.04 -22.81
C SER A 6 -20.10 1.36 -23.24
N ASP A 7 -20.80 2.41 -22.81
CA ASP A 7 -20.53 3.81 -23.22
C ASP A 7 -19.69 4.58 -22.18
N ARG A 8 -19.13 3.87 -21.19
CA ARG A 8 -18.33 4.48 -20.11
C ARG A 8 -16.86 4.56 -20.56
N PRO A 9 -16.18 5.72 -20.42
CA PRO A 9 -14.77 5.81 -20.76
C PRO A 9 -13.97 4.82 -19.91
N ASN A 10 -13.07 4.06 -20.55
CA ASN A 10 -12.20 3.12 -19.86
C ASN A 10 -11.23 3.90 -18.96
N LEU A 11 -11.42 3.78 -17.65
CA LEU A 11 -10.60 4.43 -16.64
C LEU A 11 -9.73 3.38 -15.93
N LEU A 12 -8.42 3.53 -16.07
CA LEU A 12 -7.41 2.80 -15.32
C LEU A 12 -6.90 3.67 -14.17
N VAL A 13 -6.99 3.15 -12.94
CA VAL A 13 -6.39 3.76 -11.76
C VAL A 13 -5.16 2.97 -11.32
N ILE A 14 -4.06 3.67 -11.04
CA ILE A 14 -2.84 3.08 -10.48
C ILE A 14 -2.64 3.63 -9.07
N LEU A 15 -2.58 2.72 -8.08
CA LEU A 15 -2.38 3.06 -6.68
C LEU A 15 -0.90 2.89 -6.30
N ASP A 16 -0.26 3.96 -5.84
CA ASP A 16 1.00 3.88 -5.08
C ASP A 16 0.70 3.26 -3.72
N SER A 17 0.90 1.94 -3.61
CA SER A 17 0.38 1.21 -2.46
C SER A 17 1.21 1.45 -1.20
N HIS A 18 2.53 1.54 -1.32
CA HIS A 18 3.38 1.88 -0.16
C HIS A 18 3.10 3.30 0.33
N GLY A 19 2.93 4.27 -0.57
CA GLY A 19 2.58 5.64 -0.18
C GLY A 19 1.26 5.72 0.56
N ILE A 20 0.21 5.03 0.09
CA ILE A 20 -1.10 5.02 0.76
C ILE A 20 -1.03 4.31 2.11
N ILE A 21 -0.33 3.17 2.21
CA ILE A 21 -0.15 2.45 3.48
C ILE A 21 0.62 3.32 4.48
N TYR A 22 1.69 3.98 4.05
CA TYR A 22 2.48 4.87 4.90
C TYR A 22 1.63 6.03 5.42
N ARG A 23 0.89 6.72 4.56
CA ARG A 23 -0.02 7.80 4.98
C ARG A 23 -1.08 7.30 5.95
N SER A 24 -1.69 6.15 5.66
CA SER A 24 -2.71 5.52 6.51
C SER A 24 -2.17 5.16 7.89
N TYR A 25 -0.94 4.62 7.95
CA TYR A 25 -0.28 4.27 9.19
C TYR A 25 -0.15 5.48 10.13
N TYR A 26 0.37 6.60 9.65
CA TYR A 26 0.57 7.78 10.50
C TYR A 26 -0.71 8.54 10.79
N ALA A 27 -1.64 8.62 9.85
CA ALA A 27 -2.90 9.34 10.04
C ALA A 27 -3.81 8.70 11.10
N LEU A 28 -3.76 7.36 11.23
CA LEU A 28 -4.70 6.61 12.08
C LEU A 28 -4.05 6.03 13.34
N ARG A 29 -2.73 6.16 13.51
CA ARG A 29 -1.98 5.58 14.64
C ARG A 29 -2.59 5.96 15.98
N ASP A 30 -2.87 7.24 16.19
CA ASP A 30 -3.26 7.75 17.50
C ASP A 30 -4.75 7.44 17.79
N SER A 31 -5.58 7.35 16.75
CA SER A 31 -7.01 6.99 16.84
C SER A 31 -7.23 5.50 17.15
N PHE A 32 -6.29 4.64 16.79
CA PHE A 32 -6.38 3.18 16.94
C PHE A 32 -5.30 2.60 17.84
N ALA A 33 -4.60 3.44 18.61
CA ALA A 33 -3.48 3.04 19.47
C ALA A 33 -3.83 1.93 20.49
N SER A 34 -5.10 1.79 20.87
CA SER A 34 -5.60 0.74 21.77
C SER A 34 -5.99 -0.57 21.07
N THR A 35 -6.04 -0.58 19.74
CA THR A 35 -6.53 -1.69 18.89
C THR A 35 -5.41 -2.57 18.33
N VAL A 36 -4.25 -2.56 18.99
CA VAL A 36 -3.11 -3.40 18.62
C VAL A 36 -3.52 -4.87 18.79
N ARG A 37 -3.41 -5.67 17.72
CA ARG A 37 -3.56 -7.14 17.80
C ARG A 37 -2.55 -7.68 18.82
N ARG A 38 -2.82 -8.83 19.44
CA ARG A 38 -1.87 -9.50 20.35
C ARG A 38 -0.47 -9.72 19.72
N THR A 39 -0.37 -9.69 18.39
CA THR A 39 0.86 -9.83 17.60
C THR A 39 1.60 -8.53 17.31
N GLY A 40 1.04 -7.35 17.64
CA GLY A 40 1.69 -6.05 17.40
C GLY A 40 1.50 -5.48 16.00
N GLU A 41 0.69 -6.11 15.15
CA GLU A 41 0.46 -5.67 13.77
C GLU A 41 -0.34 -4.35 13.70
N PRO A 42 0.05 -3.40 12.82
CA PRO A 42 -0.60 -2.12 12.69
C PRO A 42 -1.88 -2.20 11.83
N VAL A 43 -2.95 -2.77 12.40
CA VAL A 43 -4.24 -3.00 11.74
C VAL A 43 -4.83 -1.72 11.13
N TRP A 44 -4.57 -0.57 11.74
CA TRP A 44 -5.06 0.73 11.27
C TRP A 44 -4.49 1.13 9.89
N ALA A 45 -3.27 0.72 9.55
CA ALA A 45 -2.69 1.03 8.24
C ALA A 45 -3.43 0.28 7.12
N VAL A 46 -3.77 -0.99 7.36
CA VAL A 46 -4.56 -1.81 6.43
C VAL A 46 -5.97 -1.26 6.31
N TYR A 47 -6.58 -0.85 7.43
CA TYR A 47 -7.90 -0.21 7.44
C TYR A 47 -7.92 1.09 6.62
N GLY A 48 -6.94 1.97 6.79
CA GLY A 48 -6.86 3.21 6.02
C GLY A 48 -6.61 2.98 4.52
N TYR A 49 -5.81 1.97 4.17
CA TYR A 49 -5.61 1.58 2.77
C TYR A 49 -6.92 1.05 2.15
N ALA A 50 -7.62 0.15 2.84
CA ALA A 50 -8.89 -0.40 2.38
C ALA A 50 -9.95 0.69 2.18
N ASN A 51 -10.06 1.63 3.12
CA ASN A 51 -10.98 2.77 2.99
C ASN A 51 -10.62 3.66 1.79
N SER A 52 -9.33 3.93 1.57
CA SER A 52 -8.88 4.70 0.41
C SER A 52 -9.23 4.00 -0.90
N LEU A 53 -9.06 2.68 -0.95
CA LEU A 53 -9.45 1.85 -2.09
C LEU A 53 -10.97 1.89 -2.33
N LEU A 54 -11.78 1.70 -1.29
CA LEU A 54 -13.24 1.75 -1.39
C LEU A 54 -13.72 3.13 -1.87
N TYR A 55 -13.14 4.21 -1.35
CA TYR A 55 -13.42 5.56 -1.81
C TYR A 55 -13.12 5.74 -3.30
N VAL A 56 -11.96 5.28 -3.76
CA VAL A 56 -11.59 5.33 -5.20
C VAL A 56 -12.57 4.54 -6.05
N LEU A 57 -12.99 3.35 -5.61
CA LEU A 57 -13.93 2.51 -6.33
C LEU A 57 -15.32 3.16 -6.45
N ASP A 58 -15.80 3.80 -5.39
CA ASP A 58 -17.11 4.45 -5.35
C ASP A 58 -17.13 5.75 -6.15
N GLU A 59 -16.11 6.60 -5.95
CA GLU A 59 -16.04 7.93 -6.55
C GLU A 59 -15.69 7.88 -8.04
N LEU A 60 -14.63 7.14 -8.40
CA LEU A 60 -14.10 7.14 -9.76
C LEU A 60 -14.74 6.07 -10.65
N ARG A 61 -15.36 5.04 -10.04
CA ARG A 61 -15.94 3.87 -10.74
C ARG A 61 -15.06 3.35 -11.88
N PRO A 62 -13.76 3.08 -11.62
CA PRO A 62 -12.83 2.74 -12.68
C PRO A 62 -13.18 1.39 -13.30
N THR A 63 -12.78 1.20 -14.56
CA THR A 63 -12.92 -0.12 -15.21
C THR A 63 -11.75 -1.05 -14.86
N HIS A 64 -10.59 -0.48 -14.54
CA HIS A 64 -9.39 -1.23 -14.17
C HIS A 64 -8.67 -0.56 -13.01
N ILE A 65 -8.06 -1.38 -12.14
CA ILE A 65 -7.24 -0.89 -11.04
C ILE A 65 -5.97 -1.73 -10.90
N ILE A 66 -4.85 -1.05 -10.67
CA ILE A 66 -3.54 -1.68 -10.46
C ILE A 66 -2.96 -1.13 -9.15
N ALA A 67 -2.55 -2.03 -8.25
CA ALA A 67 -1.77 -1.69 -7.08
C ALA A 67 -0.28 -1.79 -7.43
N ALA A 68 0.42 -0.65 -7.49
CA ALA A 68 1.86 -0.61 -7.65
C ALA A 68 2.53 -0.86 -6.29
N TRP A 69 3.39 -1.87 -6.25
CA TRP A 69 4.21 -2.23 -5.10
C TRP A 69 5.66 -2.02 -5.46
N ASP A 70 6.42 -1.33 -4.61
CA ASP A 70 7.85 -1.16 -4.86
C ASP A 70 8.54 -2.51 -4.75
N ALA A 71 9.41 -2.77 -5.73
CA ALA A 71 10.33 -3.89 -5.65
C ALA A 71 11.36 -3.63 -4.54
N PRO A 72 11.83 -4.68 -3.85
CA PRO A 72 13.01 -4.54 -2.99
C PRO A 72 14.17 -3.94 -3.79
N PRO A 73 14.99 -3.06 -3.19
CA PRO A 73 16.09 -2.43 -3.91
C PRO A 73 17.02 -3.50 -4.48
N PRO A 74 17.58 -3.30 -5.70
CA PRO A 74 18.53 -4.23 -6.27
C PRO A 74 19.71 -4.42 -5.32
N THR A 75 20.07 -5.68 -5.05
CA THR A 75 21.16 -6.08 -4.14
C THR A 75 22.54 -5.66 -4.63
N ILE A 76 22.66 -5.22 -5.87
CA ILE A 76 23.92 -4.76 -6.48
C ILE A 76 23.80 -3.24 -6.65
N ARG A 77 24.42 -2.48 -5.75
CA ARG A 77 24.71 -1.06 -5.99
C ARG A 77 25.92 -0.99 -6.93
N PRO A 78 25.82 -0.45 -8.15
CA PRO A 78 27.00 0.03 -8.84
C PRO A 78 27.60 1.14 -7.98
N GLU A 79 28.91 1.10 -7.75
CA GLU A 79 29.67 1.98 -6.84
C GLU A 79 29.57 3.49 -7.17
N ALA A 80 28.90 3.86 -8.26
CA ALA A 80 28.82 5.21 -8.79
C ALA A 80 27.68 6.10 -8.25
N ALA A 81 26.74 5.59 -7.43
CA ALA A 81 25.55 6.35 -7.00
C ALA A 81 25.61 6.90 -5.56
N ALA A 82 26.80 6.98 -4.95
CA ALA A 82 26.97 7.30 -3.53
C ALA A 82 27.02 8.81 -3.19
N ALA A 83 26.94 9.71 -4.17
CA ALA A 83 26.88 11.15 -3.93
C ALA A 83 25.44 11.63 -4.15
N ASP A 84 24.89 12.36 -3.18
CA ASP A 84 23.68 13.19 -3.29
C ASP A 84 22.29 12.55 -3.13
N GLN A 85 22.11 11.59 -2.22
CA GLN A 85 20.78 11.32 -1.68
C GLN A 85 20.79 11.24 -0.15
N ALA A 86 20.36 12.34 0.48
CA ALA A 86 20.01 12.37 1.89
C ALA A 86 19.04 11.23 2.19
N THR A 87 19.45 10.31 3.07
CA THR A 87 18.66 9.11 3.38
C THR A 87 17.46 9.51 4.25
N PRO A 88 16.20 9.29 3.82
CA PRO A 88 15.04 9.48 4.68
C PRO A 88 15.13 8.54 5.89
N PRO A 89 14.52 8.89 7.05
CA PRO A 89 14.59 8.05 8.24
C PRO A 89 14.05 6.65 7.92
N PRO A 90 14.68 5.58 8.45
CA PRO A 90 14.26 4.23 8.18
C PRO A 90 12.80 4.03 8.62
N PRO A 91 11.98 3.28 7.85
CA PRO A 91 10.62 2.95 8.24
C PRO A 91 10.63 2.24 9.61
N PRO A 92 9.63 2.49 10.48
CA PRO A 92 9.57 1.87 11.80
C PRO A 92 9.53 0.33 11.66
N ALA A 93 10.20 -0.37 12.58
CA ALA A 93 10.46 -1.82 12.52
C ALA A 93 9.22 -2.73 12.36
N ALA A 94 8.02 -2.18 12.50
CA ALA A 94 6.74 -2.85 12.27
C ALA A 94 6.38 -3.04 10.78
N LEU A 95 7.05 -2.34 9.85
CA LEU A 95 6.83 -2.47 8.40
C LEU A 95 7.97 -3.26 7.77
N LYS A 96 7.91 -4.59 7.84
CA LYS A 96 8.82 -5.49 7.11
C LYS A 96 8.23 -5.83 5.74
N PRO A 97 8.96 -5.65 4.62
CA PRO A 97 8.57 -6.22 3.34
C PRO A 97 8.49 -7.75 3.48
N GLY A 98 7.33 -8.34 3.15
CA GLY A 98 7.12 -9.81 3.22
C GLY A 98 6.17 -10.32 4.30
N ALA A 99 5.55 -9.45 5.11
CA ALA A 99 4.53 -9.88 6.08
C ALA A 99 3.19 -10.34 5.46
N TYR A 100 2.98 -10.11 4.16
CA TYR A 100 1.73 -10.43 3.45
C TYR A 100 1.90 -11.38 2.26
N THR A 101 3.10 -11.89 2.01
CA THR A 101 3.30 -12.90 0.97
C THR A 101 2.88 -14.27 1.52
N HIS A 102 1.97 -14.92 0.81
CA HIS A 102 1.50 -16.27 1.10
C HIS A 102 2.69 -17.18 1.42
N ARG A 103 2.74 -17.66 2.67
CA ARG A 103 3.59 -18.79 3.05
C ARG A 103 3.19 -19.96 2.14
N PRO A 104 4.09 -20.51 1.30
CA PRO A 104 3.79 -21.77 0.66
C PRO A 104 3.65 -22.80 1.78
N LEU A 105 2.51 -23.51 1.80
CA LEU A 105 2.40 -24.73 2.57
C LEU A 105 3.51 -25.65 2.06
N ALA A 106 4.43 -26.02 2.96
CA ALA A 106 5.43 -27.03 2.69
C ALA A 106 4.71 -28.36 2.36
N PRO A 107 5.30 -29.20 1.49
CA PRO A 107 4.71 -30.48 1.09
C PRO A 107 4.51 -31.44 2.26
#